data_AF-A0A8H7HHY9-F1
#
_entry.id   AF-A0A8H7HHY9-F1
#
_cell.length_a   1.000
_cell.length_b   1.000
_cell.length_c   1.000
_cell.angle_alpha   90.00
_cell.angle_beta   90.00
_cell.angle_gamma   90.00
#
_symmetry.space_group_name_H-M   'P 1'
#
loop_
_entity.id
_entity.type
_entity.pdbx_description
1 polymer ?
#
loop_
_entity_poly.entity_id
_entity_poly.type
_entity_poly.pdbx_seq_one_letter_code
_entity_poly.pdbx_strand_id
1 'polypeptide(L)'
;MFLMPTPNDEEGTEQRPLLLPSDLCSLNVFETICDFIYPETVGIFPKITAKDIASWEPILAAASALQMDGTIRYIIQKLVEDSSQLLRSDAARFMRLVTDYNNLPLSQLAADLVGPLCVFAFRRQPISPKEFSILGEKMSALAHHTRENVRDCFLVDQVNLIGSIQTDASCGQKESCRKAIFQQILGNMVNKPNDTLHTNNDQSDIFRITFEQGICPACCPQRSKLTYALMSKMVEGVVKKTYLEMVSTWEGGHLKLHSGSGLIDEQNRPLAFA
;
A
#
# COMPACT_ATOMS: atom_id res chain seq x y z
N MET A 1 20.53 1.00 24.37
CA MET A 1 21.30 1.92 25.25
C MET A 1 22.42 2.48 24.38
N PHE A 2 22.20 3.64 23.76
CA PHE A 2 23.23 4.29 22.95
C PHE A 2 24.22 4.93 23.93
N LEU A 3 25.50 4.53 23.83
CA LEU A 3 26.58 5.13 24.60
C LEU A 3 26.59 6.63 24.29
N MET A 4 26.60 7.47 25.33
CA MET A 4 26.87 8.90 25.17
C MET A 4 28.22 9.03 24.45
N PRO A 5 28.32 9.82 23.37
CA PRO A 5 29.60 10.04 22.69
C PRO A 5 30.58 10.58 23.73
N THR A 6 31.69 9.87 23.89
CA THR A 6 32.82 10.41 24.65
C THR A 6 33.39 11.55 23.81
N PRO A 7 33.68 12.71 24.40
CA PRO A 7 34.24 13.84 23.65
C PRO A 7 35.66 13.47 23.26
N ASN A 8 35.80 12.81 22.13
CA ASN A 8 37.08 12.48 21.52
C ASN A 8 37.19 13.33 20.26
N ASP A 9 37.81 14.50 20.39
CA ASP A 9 37.91 15.51 19.33
C ASP A 9 38.68 15.02 18.09
N GLU A 10 39.26 13.81 18.14
CA GLU A 10 39.94 13.16 17.02
C GLU A 10 38.98 12.36 16.11
N GLU A 11 37.74 12.10 16.52
CA GLU A 11 36.77 11.34 15.72
C GLU A 11 36.28 12.16 14.51
N GLY A 12 36.31 11.56 13.31
CA GLY A 12 35.97 12.25 12.05
C GLY A 12 37.16 12.91 11.36
N THR A 13 38.39 12.73 11.86
CA THR A 13 39.63 13.19 11.22
C THR A 13 40.17 12.17 10.22
N GLU A 14 41.17 12.54 9.40
CA GLU A 14 41.88 11.58 8.53
C GLU A 14 42.53 10.43 9.32
N GLN A 15 42.96 10.68 10.57
CA GLN A 15 43.59 9.66 11.42
C GLN A 15 42.58 8.73 12.10
N ARG A 16 41.33 9.19 12.28
CA ARG A 16 40.21 8.40 12.83
C ARG A 16 38.92 8.74 12.08
N PRO A 17 38.78 8.26 10.83
CA PRO A 17 37.60 8.56 10.03
C PRO A 17 36.36 7.93 10.67
N LEU A 18 35.23 8.64 10.54
CA LEU A 18 33.92 8.05 10.85
C LEU A 18 33.62 6.97 9.81
N LEU A 19 33.55 5.72 10.27
CA LEU A 19 33.23 4.59 9.41
C LEU A 19 31.73 4.36 9.40
N LEU A 20 31.10 4.69 8.26
CA LEU A 20 29.73 4.28 7.98
C LEU A 20 29.74 2.81 7.51
N PRO A 21 29.04 1.91 8.20
CA PRO A 21 28.95 0.52 7.77
C PRO A 21 28.37 0.44 6.35
N SER A 22 29.01 -0.32 5.45
CA SER A 22 28.60 -0.41 4.04
C SER A 22 27.25 -1.09 3.85
N ASP A 23 26.85 -1.91 4.81
CA ASP A 23 25.52 -2.52 4.92
C ASP A 23 24.43 -1.48 5.27
N LEU A 24 24.81 -0.38 5.92
CA LEU A 24 23.91 0.73 6.23
C LEU A 24 23.81 1.75 5.09
N CYS A 25 24.93 2.06 4.45
CA CYS A 25 25.02 3.15 3.49
C CYS A 25 26.00 2.80 2.36
N SER A 26 25.46 2.35 1.21
CA SER A 26 26.26 2.19 -0.01
C SER A 26 26.74 3.55 -0.54
N LEU A 27 27.78 3.58 -1.39
CA LEU A 27 28.30 4.82 -1.97
C LEU A 27 27.20 5.67 -2.63
N ASN A 28 26.34 5.07 -3.46
CA ASN A 28 25.26 5.80 -4.14
C ASN A 28 24.23 6.37 -3.15
N VAL A 29 23.95 5.66 -2.06
CA VAL A 29 23.05 6.13 -1.01
C VAL A 29 23.69 7.31 -0.27
N PHE A 30 24.99 7.20 0.05
CA PHE A 30 25.75 8.26 0.68
C PHE A 30 25.79 9.53 -0.18
N GLU A 31 26.11 9.39 -1.48
CA GLU A 31 26.09 10.50 -2.44
C GLU A 31 24.72 11.19 -2.46
N THR A 32 23.63 10.41 -2.52
CA THR A 32 22.27 10.98 -2.51
C THR A 32 21.96 11.70 -1.19
N ILE A 33 22.41 11.17 -0.05
CA ILE A 33 22.27 11.83 1.26
C ILE A 33 23.09 13.13 1.29
N CYS A 34 24.30 13.14 0.72
CA CYS A 34 25.11 14.35 0.58
C CYS A 34 24.41 15.41 -0.27
N ASP A 35 23.68 15.03 -1.33
CA ASP A 35 22.91 15.99 -2.14
C ASP A 35 21.79 16.70 -1.34
N PHE A 36 21.28 16.09 -0.27
CA PHE A 36 20.34 16.75 0.64
C PHE A 36 21.03 17.70 1.62
N ILE A 37 22.24 17.37 2.08
CA ILE A 37 22.99 18.16 3.08
C ILE A 37 23.71 19.33 2.40
N TYR A 38 24.28 19.08 1.23
CA TYR A 38 25.12 19.99 0.45
C TYR A 38 24.58 20.12 -0.99
N PRO A 39 23.36 20.64 -1.17
CA PRO A 39 22.79 20.79 -2.51
C PRO A 39 23.63 21.75 -3.34
N GLU A 40 23.81 21.46 -4.63
CA GLU A 40 24.55 22.33 -5.57
C GLU A 40 23.99 23.76 -5.61
N THR A 41 22.67 23.90 -5.41
CA THR A 41 21.97 25.18 -5.32
C THR A 41 21.06 25.19 -4.11
N VAL A 42 21.14 26.25 -3.30
CA VAL A 42 20.33 26.41 -2.08
C VAL A 42 18.84 26.25 -2.40
N GLY A 43 18.20 25.31 -1.70
CA GLY A 43 16.77 25.03 -1.84
C GLY A 43 16.40 24.09 -3.00
N ILE A 44 17.37 23.62 -3.79
CA ILE A 44 17.16 22.60 -4.83
C ILE A 44 17.55 21.24 -4.24
N PHE A 45 16.56 20.37 -4.06
CA PHE A 45 16.74 19.02 -3.53
C PHE A 45 16.59 17.97 -4.65
N PRO A 46 17.12 16.75 -4.43
CA PRO A 46 16.92 15.63 -5.35
C PRO A 46 15.45 15.44 -5.76
N LYS A 47 15.23 15.16 -7.05
CA LYS A 47 13.89 14.89 -7.57
C LYS A 47 13.44 13.50 -7.12
N ILE A 48 12.33 13.46 -6.40
CA ILE A 48 11.75 12.23 -5.86
C ILE A 48 10.58 11.81 -6.73
N THR A 49 10.51 10.51 -7.04
CA THR A 49 9.41 9.94 -7.81
C THR A 49 8.95 8.59 -7.25
N ALA A 50 7.65 8.37 -7.27
CA ALA A 50 7.03 7.12 -6.83
C ALA A 50 7.32 5.94 -7.78
N LYS A 51 7.75 6.20 -9.02
CA LYS A 51 8.12 5.15 -9.99
C LYS A 51 9.36 4.36 -9.55
N ASP A 52 10.28 5.03 -8.88
CA ASP A 52 11.56 4.47 -8.45
C ASP A 52 11.58 4.24 -6.94
N ILE A 53 10.44 3.93 -6.33
CA ILE A 53 10.34 3.78 -4.88
C ILE A 53 11.32 2.77 -4.27
N ALA A 54 11.74 1.77 -5.04
CA ALA A 54 12.75 0.80 -4.62
C ALA A 54 14.12 1.45 -4.35
N SER A 55 14.49 2.52 -5.06
CA SER A 55 15.76 3.22 -4.81
C SER A 55 15.69 4.12 -3.58
N TRP A 56 14.50 4.58 -3.18
CA TRP A 56 14.30 5.44 -2.02
C TRP A 56 14.31 4.69 -0.69
N GLU A 57 13.98 3.40 -0.68
CA GLU A 57 14.00 2.56 0.52
C GLU A 57 15.35 2.56 1.27
N PRO A 58 16.50 2.26 0.62
CA PRO A 58 17.79 2.31 1.31
C PRO A 58 18.20 3.73 1.72
N ILE A 59 17.77 4.76 0.99
CA ILE A 59 18.03 6.17 1.35
C ILE A 59 17.26 6.55 2.62
N LEU A 60 16.00 6.16 2.73
CA LEU A 60 15.18 6.35 3.93
C LEU A 60 15.78 5.61 5.14
N ALA A 61 16.26 4.38 4.94
CA ALA A 61 16.92 3.61 6.00
C ALA A 61 18.20 4.30 6.50
N ALA A 62 19.06 4.76 5.58
CA ALA A 62 20.28 5.50 5.93
C ALA A 62 19.95 6.84 6.61
N ALA A 63 18.98 7.60 6.08
CA ALA A 63 18.53 8.86 6.68
C ALA A 63 17.98 8.65 8.09
N SER A 64 17.24 7.57 8.34
CA SER A 64 16.75 7.21 9.68
C SER A 64 17.88 6.88 10.65
N ALA A 65 18.85 6.08 10.22
CA ALA A 65 20.02 5.75 11.04
C ALA A 65 20.87 6.99 11.38
N LEU A 66 20.91 7.97 10.48
CA LEU A 66 21.55 9.27 10.65
C LEU A 66 20.66 10.33 11.33
N GLN A 67 19.45 9.97 11.76
CA GLN A 67 18.48 10.85 12.43
C GLN A 67 18.13 12.11 11.61
N MET A 68 18.05 11.97 10.28
CA MET A 68 17.74 13.06 9.35
C MET A 68 16.23 13.22 9.13
N ASP A 69 15.47 13.47 10.20
CA ASP A 69 14.00 13.51 10.18
C ASP A 69 13.41 14.44 9.11
N GLY A 70 14.07 15.59 8.87
CA GLY A 70 13.65 16.54 7.83
C GLY A 70 13.73 15.95 6.42
N THR A 71 14.79 15.18 6.15
CA THR A 71 15.00 14.50 4.86
C THR A 71 14.00 13.37 4.69
N ILE A 72 13.78 12.57 5.73
CA ILE A 72 12.78 11.50 5.74
C ILE A 72 11.40 12.06 5.42
N ARG A 73 10.99 13.13 6.13
CA ARG A 73 9.69 13.79 5.92
C ARG A 73 9.57 14.34 4.51
N TYR A 74 10.61 15.00 4.01
CA TYR A 74 10.63 15.50 2.63
C TYR A 74 10.44 14.37 1.61
N ILE A 75 11.17 13.26 1.77
CA ILE A 75 11.07 12.12 0.86
C ILE A 75 9.66 11.51 0.88
N ILE A 76 9.14 11.20 2.06
CA ILE A 76 7.80 10.61 2.19
C ILE A 76 6.74 11.56 1.63
N GLN A 77 6.80 12.86 1.95
CA GLN A 77 5.87 13.86 1.42
C GLN A 77 5.90 13.88 -0.12
N LYS A 78 7.08 13.89 -0.74
CA LYS A 78 7.20 13.89 -2.21
C LYS A 78 6.72 12.60 -2.85
N LEU A 79 6.95 11.46 -2.22
CA LEU A 79 6.39 10.18 -2.67
C LEU A 79 4.86 10.18 -2.62
N VAL A 80 4.26 10.75 -1.57
CA VAL A 80 2.80 10.92 -1.43
C VAL A 80 2.25 11.85 -2.51
N GLU A 81 2.88 13.01 -2.71
CA GLU A 81 2.50 13.97 -3.76
C GLU A 81 2.57 13.33 -5.17
N ASP A 82 3.54 12.45 -5.43
CA ASP A 82 3.71 11.74 -6.70
C ASP A 82 3.00 10.36 -6.74
N SER A 83 2.15 10.04 -5.76
CA SER A 83 1.51 8.71 -5.64
C SER A 83 0.64 8.32 -6.84
N SER A 84 0.19 9.29 -7.66
CA SER A 84 -0.50 9.01 -8.92
C SER A 84 0.35 8.28 -9.96
N GLN A 85 1.68 8.39 -9.85
CA GLN A 85 2.65 7.72 -10.71
C GLN A 85 3.08 6.35 -10.17
N LEU A 86 2.59 5.95 -8.99
CA LEU A 86 2.93 4.69 -8.34
C LEU A 86 2.53 3.50 -9.21
N LEU A 87 3.49 2.61 -9.45
CA LEU A 87 3.23 1.34 -10.10
C LEU A 87 2.43 0.43 -9.15
N ARG A 88 1.43 -0.27 -9.69
CA ARG A 88 0.59 -1.19 -8.89
C ARG A 88 1.42 -2.26 -8.16
N SER A 89 2.50 -2.73 -8.78
CA SER A 89 3.46 -3.69 -8.21
C SER A 89 4.14 -3.19 -6.94
N ASP A 90 4.20 -1.88 -6.75
CA ASP A 90 4.94 -1.24 -5.67
C ASP A 90 4.02 -0.70 -4.57
N ALA A 91 2.70 -0.91 -4.67
CA ALA A 91 1.72 -0.48 -3.67
C ALA A 91 2.05 -1.02 -2.27
N ALA A 92 2.48 -2.29 -2.16
CA ALA A 92 2.88 -2.88 -0.89
C ALA A 92 4.07 -2.15 -0.26
N ARG A 93 5.10 -1.90 -1.07
CA ARG A 93 6.32 -1.21 -0.63
C ARG A 93 6.00 0.22 -0.22
N PHE A 94 5.17 0.92 -1.00
CA PHE A 94 4.74 2.27 -0.70
C PHE A 94 4.00 2.36 0.65
N MET A 95 2.99 1.50 0.86
CA MET A 95 2.25 1.48 2.11
C MET A 95 3.18 1.24 3.31
N ARG A 96 4.10 0.28 3.19
CA ARG A 96 5.08 -0.01 4.24
C ARG A 96 5.99 1.20 4.51
N LEU A 97 6.57 1.82 3.48
CA LEU A 97 7.46 2.97 3.67
C LEU A 97 6.73 4.16 4.31
N VAL A 98 5.51 4.46 3.87
CA VAL A 98 4.72 5.52 4.48
C VAL A 98 4.43 5.21 5.95
N THR A 99 4.15 3.96 6.32
CA THR A 99 3.93 3.64 7.74
C THR A 99 5.19 3.59 8.59
N ASP A 100 6.31 3.12 8.04
CA ASP A 100 7.54 2.91 8.79
C ASP A 100 8.25 4.24 9.08
N TYR A 101 8.17 5.18 8.14
CA TYR A 101 8.93 6.43 8.17
C TYR A 101 8.08 7.67 8.43
N ASN A 102 6.75 7.55 8.42
CA ASN A 102 5.88 8.65 8.82
C ASN A 102 5.51 8.49 10.29
N ASN A 103 6.03 9.39 11.13
CA ASN A 103 5.77 9.39 12.58
C ASN A 103 4.35 9.85 12.95
N LEU A 104 3.48 10.08 11.95
CA LEU A 104 2.10 10.47 12.18
C LEU A 104 1.24 9.26 12.59
N PRO A 105 0.24 9.45 13.46
CA PRO A 105 -0.78 8.43 13.71
C PRO A 105 -1.42 7.95 12.41
N LEU A 106 -1.81 6.68 12.35
CA LEU A 106 -2.47 6.13 11.16
C LEU A 106 -3.74 6.91 10.84
N SER A 107 -4.46 7.43 11.83
CA SER A 107 -5.65 8.26 11.59
C SER A 107 -5.38 9.50 10.72
N GLN A 108 -4.13 9.98 10.69
CA GLN A 108 -3.72 11.13 9.88
C GLN A 108 -3.15 10.73 8.51
N LEU A 109 -2.84 9.44 8.28
CA LEU A 109 -2.27 8.91 7.04
C LEU A 109 -3.34 8.48 6.02
N ALA A 110 -4.62 8.77 6.27
CA ALA A 110 -5.72 8.37 5.39
C ALA A 110 -5.56 8.89 3.96
N ALA A 111 -5.15 10.15 3.80
CA ALA A 111 -4.93 10.73 2.46
C ALA A 111 -3.82 10.00 1.69
N ASP A 112 -2.78 9.57 2.42
CA ASP A 112 -1.56 9.00 1.84
C ASP A 112 -1.73 7.52 1.50
N LEU A 113 -2.52 6.79 2.29
CA LEU A 113 -2.66 5.34 2.20
C LEU A 113 -3.89 4.88 1.39
N VAL A 114 -4.90 5.73 1.18
CA VAL A 114 -6.10 5.34 0.43
C VAL A 114 -5.78 4.95 -1.02
N GLY A 115 -4.93 5.69 -1.72
CA GLY A 115 -4.57 5.37 -3.11
C GLY A 115 -3.94 3.98 -3.28
N PRO A 116 -2.84 3.66 -2.57
CA PRO A 116 -2.26 2.33 -2.54
C PRO A 116 -3.24 1.25 -2.07
N LEU A 117 -4.08 1.55 -1.06
CA LEU A 117 -5.09 0.62 -0.56
C LEU A 117 -6.14 0.28 -1.63
N CYS A 118 -6.51 1.24 -2.49
CA CYS A 118 -7.39 0.99 -3.63
C CYS A 118 -6.81 -0.04 -4.61
N VAL A 119 -5.48 -0.09 -4.78
CA VAL A 119 -4.83 -1.12 -5.61
C VAL A 119 -5.17 -2.50 -5.08
N PHE A 120 -5.08 -2.72 -3.77
CA PHE A 120 -5.44 -4.01 -3.16
C PHE A 120 -6.94 -4.26 -3.14
N ALA A 121 -7.74 -3.23 -2.83
CA ALA A 121 -9.18 -3.34 -2.68
C ALA A 121 -9.87 -3.76 -3.98
N PHE A 122 -9.38 -3.26 -5.12
CA PHE A 122 -9.98 -3.52 -6.44
C PHE A 122 -9.25 -4.57 -7.25
N ARG A 123 -8.15 -5.14 -6.75
CA ARG A 123 -7.45 -6.21 -7.45
C ARG A 123 -8.26 -7.51 -7.42
N ARG A 124 -8.23 -8.24 -8.54
CA ARG A 124 -8.85 -9.57 -8.64
C ARG A 124 -8.14 -10.57 -7.72
N GLN A 125 -6.82 -10.64 -7.85
CA GLN A 125 -5.95 -11.54 -7.09
C GLN A 125 -5.87 -11.23 -5.60
N PRO A 126 -5.73 -12.25 -4.73
CA PRO A 126 -5.45 -12.07 -3.30
C PRO A 126 -4.06 -11.47 -3.09
N ILE A 127 -3.78 -11.02 -1.87
CA ILE A 127 -2.44 -10.60 -1.42
C ILE A 127 -1.49 -11.79 -1.58
N SER A 128 -0.41 -11.60 -2.33
CA SER A 128 0.60 -12.63 -2.51
C SER A 128 1.46 -12.79 -1.25
N PRO A 129 2.12 -13.94 -1.04
CA PRO A 129 3.02 -14.13 0.09
C PRO A 129 4.16 -13.08 0.15
N LYS A 130 4.67 -12.67 -1.02
CA LYS A 130 5.68 -11.61 -1.12
C LYS A 130 5.15 -10.26 -0.62
N GLU A 131 3.96 -9.87 -1.06
CA GLU A 131 3.32 -8.63 -0.60
C GLU A 131 3.00 -8.69 0.89
N PHE A 132 2.53 -9.83 1.39
CA PHE A 132 2.30 -10.04 2.81
C PHE A 132 3.59 -9.83 3.62
N SER A 133 4.72 -10.38 3.15
CA SER A 133 6.02 -10.19 3.81
C SER A 133 6.50 -8.73 3.82
N ILE A 134 6.14 -7.95 2.79
CA ILE A 134 6.48 -6.52 2.70
C ILE A 134 5.55 -5.69 3.61
N LEU A 135 4.24 -5.94 3.55
CA LEU A 135 3.24 -5.19 4.32
C LEU A 135 3.28 -5.49 5.83
N GLY A 136 3.70 -6.70 6.20
CA GLY A 136 3.53 -7.22 7.55
C GLY A 136 2.07 -7.55 7.87
N GLU A 137 1.84 -8.11 9.05
CA GLU A 137 0.51 -8.61 9.47
C GLU A 137 -0.55 -7.51 9.48
N LYS A 138 -0.24 -6.37 10.11
CA LYS A 138 -1.19 -5.27 10.31
C LYS A 138 -1.69 -4.69 8.98
N MET A 139 -0.78 -4.29 8.08
CA MET A 139 -1.19 -3.67 6.81
C MET A 139 -1.79 -4.71 5.85
N SER A 140 -1.35 -5.97 5.92
CA SER A 140 -2.00 -7.06 5.19
C SER A 140 -3.44 -7.27 5.64
N ALA A 141 -3.71 -7.23 6.95
CA ALA A 141 -5.07 -7.34 7.49
C ALA A 141 -5.97 -6.18 7.02
N LEU A 142 -5.45 -4.94 7.01
CA LEU A 142 -6.18 -3.78 6.47
C LEU A 142 -6.49 -3.93 4.98
N ALA A 143 -5.49 -4.30 4.18
CA ALA A 143 -5.66 -4.50 2.74
C ALA A 143 -6.66 -5.63 2.44
N HIS A 144 -6.59 -6.74 3.18
CA HIS A 144 -7.53 -7.84 3.06
C HIS A 144 -8.95 -7.42 3.45
N HIS A 145 -9.12 -6.81 4.62
CA HIS A 145 -10.43 -6.38 5.11
C HIS A 145 -11.08 -5.36 4.17
N THR A 146 -10.31 -4.40 3.66
CA THR A 146 -10.80 -3.40 2.71
C THR A 146 -11.26 -4.03 1.40
N ARG A 147 -10.49 -5.00 0.90
CA ARG A 147 -10.87 -5.76 -0.30
C ARG A 147 -12.18 -6.52 -0.11
N GLU A 148 -12.35 -7.20 1.02
CA GLU A 148 -13.59 -7.94 1.27
C GLU A 148 -14.79 -7.00 1.50
N ASN A 149 -14.64 -5.89 2.23
CA ASN A 149 -15.71 -4.88 2.36
C ASN A 149 -16.14 -4.29 1.02
N VAL A 150 -15.19 -4.00 0.12
CA VAL A 150 -15.53 -3.56 -1.24
C VAL A 150 -16.38 -4.60 -1.95
N ARG A 151 -16.05 -5.89 -1.84
CA ARG A 151 -16.82 -6.97 -2.47
C ARG A 151 -18.18 -7.17 -1.85
N ASP A 152 -18.27 -7.08 -0.53
CA ASP A 152 -19.55 -7.17 0.18
C ASP A 152 -20.50 -6.06 -0.27
N CYS A 153 -19.99 -4.85 -0.52
CA CYS A 153 -20.81 -3.79 -1.11
C CYS A 153 -21.39 -4.18 -2.49
N PHE A 154 -20.63 -4.88 -3.34
CA PHE A 154 -21.15 -5.39 -4.62
C PHE A 154 -22.18 -6.50 -4.45
N LEU A 155 -22.16 -7.25 -3.34
CA LEU A 155 -23.12 -8.31 -3.08
C LEU A 155 -24.41 -7.80 -2.42
N VAL A 156 -24.27 -6.84 -1.48
CA VAL A 156 -25.37 -6.31 -0.68
C VAL A 156 -26.08 -5.15 -1.39
N ASP A 157 -25.34 -4.23 -2.01
CA ASP A 157 -25.87 -2.96 -2.54
C ASP A 157 -26.06 -2.98 -4.07
N GLN A 158 -26.42 -4.14 -4.63
CA GLN A 158 -26.51 -4.35 -6.09
C GLN A 158 -27.40 -3.33 -6.78
N VAL A 159 -28.58 -3.04 -6.22
CA VAL A 159 -29.57 -2.16 -6.85
C VAL A 159 -29.03 -0.74 -7.01
N ASN A 160 -28.45 -0.17 -5.95
CA ASN A 160 -27.92 1.20 -6.01
C ASN A 160 -26.67 1.26 -6.89
N LEU A 161 -25.78 0.27 -6.80
CA LEU A 161 -24.57 0.22 -7.62
C LEU A 161 -24.89 0.09 -9.12
N ILE A 162 -25.84 -0.78 -9.50
CA ILE A 162 -26.31 -0.90 -10.89
C ILE A 162 -26.90 0.44 -11.37
N GLY A 163 -27.76 1.06 -10.56
CA GLY A 163 -28.38 2.36 -10.88
C GLY A 163 -27.35 3.50 -11.04
N SER A 164 -26.20 3.39 -10.38
CA SER A 164 -25.15 4.40 -10.41
C SER A 164 -24.31 4.40 -11.71
N ILE A 165 -24.37 3.33 -12.51
CA ILE A 165 -23.66 3.20 -13.79
C ILE A 165 -24.31 4.12 -14.84
N GLN A 166 -23.57 5.14 -15.27
CA GLN A 166 -24.06 6.18 -16.18
C GLN A 166 -23.85 5.79 -17.66
N THR A 167 -24.80 5.07 -18.25
CA THR A 167 -24.75 4.71 -19.68
C THR A 167 -24.78 5.95 -20.59
N ASP A 168 -24.30 5.79 -21.83
CA ASP A 168 -24.36 6.83 -22.85
C ASP A 168 -25.80 7.34 -23.07
N ALA A 169 -25.95 8.63 -23.38
CA ALA A 169 -27.26 9.25 -23.60
C ALA A 169 -28.04 8.60 -24.76
N SER A 170 -27.32 8.14 -25.80
CA SER A 170 -27.87 7.45 -26.96
C SER A 170 -28.19 5.97 -26.71
N CYS A 171 -27.89 5.44 -25.52
CA CYS A 171 -28.17 4.06 -25.19
C CYS A 171 -29.69 3.80 -25.07
N GLY A 172 -30.25 3.07 -26.04
CA GLY A 172 -31.65 2.63 -26.02
C GLY A 172 -31.95 1.48 -25.04
N GLN A 173 -30.92 0.84 -24.47
CA GLN A 173 -31.04 -0.32 -23.57
C GLN A 173 -30.24 -0.11 -22.27
N LYS A 174 -30.52 1.01 -21.58
CA LYS A 174 -29.74 1.46 -20.41
C LYS A 174 -29.65 0.37 -19.33
N GLU A 175 -30.79 -0.18 -18.91
CA GLU A 175 -30.87 -1.21 -17.87
C GLU A 175 -30.09 -2.48 -18.23
N SER A 176 -30.24 -2.97 -19.46
CA SER A 176 -29.49 -4.16 -19.93
C SER A 176 -27.99 -3.91 -19.93
N CYS A 177 -27.54 -2.75 -20.41
CA CYS A 177 -26.12 -2.39 -20.39
C CYS A 177 -25.56 -2.27 -18.97
N ARG A 178 -26.29 -1.62 -18.06
CA ARG A 178 -25.90 -1.50 -16.64
C ARG A 178 -25.74 -2.87 -16.00
N LYS A 179 -26.73 -3.75 -16.18
CA LYS A 179 -26.69 -5.13 -15.67
C LYS A 179 -25.54 -5.92 -16.27
N ALA A 180 -25.31 -5.84 -17.58
CA ALA A 180 -24.21 -6.52 -18.24
C ALA A 180 -22.83 -6.05 -17.72
N ILE A 181 -22.63 -4.73 -17.59
CA ILE A 181 -21.42 -4.15 -17.01
C ILE A 181 -21.22 -4.66 -15.57
N PHE A 182 -22.26 -4.60 -14.75
CA PHE A 182 -22.22 -5.03 -13.35
C PHE A 182 -21.92 -6.52 -13.21
N GLN A 183 -22.56 -7.37 -14.03
CA GLN A 183 -22.31 -8.81 -14.07
C GLN A 183 -20.86 -9.13 -14.47
N GLN A 184 -20.27 -8.37 -15.38
CA GLN A 184 -18.85 -8.54 -15.72
C GLN A 184 -17.92 -8.14 -14.57
N ILE A 185 -18.24 -7.09 -13.80
CA ILE A 185 -17.50 -6.74 -12.59
C ILE A 185 -17.58 -7.88 -11.56
N LEU A 186 -18.78 -8.43 -11.29
CA LEU A 186 -18.95 -9.58 -10.41
C LEU A 186 -18.17 -10.80 -10.92
N GLY A 187 -18.24 -11.07 -12.23
CA GLY A 187 -17.47 -12.14 -12.87
C GLY A 187 -15.97 -11.98 -12.64
N ASN A 188 -15.44 -10.74 -12.69
CA ASN A 188 -14.03 -10.46 -12.41
C ASN A 188 -13.63 -10.66 -10.94
N MET A 189 -14.59 -10.70 -10.00
CA MET A 189 -14.31 -10.99 -8.58
C MET A 189 -14.23 -12.49 -8.30
N VAL A 190 -15.06 -13.28 -8.99
CA VAL A 190 -15.19 -14.73 -8.78
C VAL A 190 -14.20 -15.51 -9.64
N ASN A 191 -14.06 -15.12 -10.90
CA ASN A 191 -13.22 -15.84 -11.84
C ASN A 191 -11.76 -15.55 -11.53
N LYS A 192 -11.04 -16.60 -11.10
CA LYS A 192 -9.59 -16.61 -11.26
C LYS A 192 -9.32 -16.41 -12.77
N PRO A 193 -8.40 -15.51 -13.16
CA PRO A 193 -8.01 -15.36 -14.56
C PRO A 193 -7.67 -16.75 -15.07
N ASN A 194 -8.34 -17.17 -16.15
CA ASN A 194 -8.17 -18.52 -16.69
C ASN A 194 -6.68 -18.83 -16.84
N ASP A 195 -6.26 -19.95 -16.25
CA ASP A 195 -4.89 -20.49 -16.13
C ASP A 195 -4.09 -20.57 -17.44
N THR A 196 -4.69 -20.26 -18.59
CA THR A 196 -4.03 -20.21 -19.90
C THR A 196 -2.94 -19.13 -20.01
N LEU A 197 -2.87 -18.18 -19.08
CA LEU A 197 -1.73 -17.26 -18.92
C LEU A 197 -1.38 -17.14 -17.43
N HIS A 198 -0.79 -18.20 -16.86
CA HIS A 198 -0.09 -18.19 -15.57
C HIS A 198 1.15 -17.26 -15.57
N THR A 199 1.00 -16.03 -16.03
CA THR A 199 1.93 -14.99 -15.63
C THR A 199 1.51 -14.59 -14.23
N ASN A 200 2.37 -14.81 -13.24
CA ASN A 200 2.25 -14.32 -11.85
C ASN A 200 2.12 -12.77 -11.73
N ASN A 201 1.75 -12.09 -12.81
CA ASN A 201 1.78 -10.66 -13.05
C ASN A 201 0.42 -10.10 -13.49
N ASP A 202 -0.70 -10.81 -13.31
CA ASP A 202 -2.01 -10.19 -13.57
C ASP A 202 -2.29 -9.07 -12.56
N GLN A 203 -1.99 -7.84 -12.97
CA GLN A 203 -2.23 -6.59 -12.23
C GLN A 203 -3.59 -5.97 -12.57
N SER A 204 -4.52 -6.75 -13.14
CA SER A 204 -5.85 -6.26 -13.51
C SER A 204 -6.74 -6.04 -12.28
N ASP A 205 -7.56 -4.99 -12.36
CA ASP A 205 -8.61 -4.70 -11.39
C ASP A 205 -9.96 -5.31 -11.82
N ILE A 206 -10.91 -5.36 -10.88
CA ILE A 206 -12.28 -5.87 -11.09
C ILE A 206 -13.10 -5.04 -12.09
N PHE A 207 -12.67 -3.80 -12.38
CA PHE A 207 -13.36 -2.86 -13.27
C PHE A 207 -12.93 -2.99 -14.74
N ARG A 208 -11.84 -3.72 -15.02
CA ARG A 208 -11.38 -4.00 -16.38
C ARG A 208 -12.34 -4.96 -17.11
N ILE A 209 -13.21 -4.41 -17.95
CA ILE A 209 -14.15 -5.15 -18.79
C ILE A 209 -13.51 -5.47 -20.15
N THR A 210 -13.27 -6.75 -20.42
CA THR A 210 -12.67 -7.24 -21.67
C THR A 210 -13.69 -7.74 -22.68
N PHE A 211 -14.88 -8.15 -22.23
CA PHE A 211 -15.90 -8.73 -23.11
C PHE A 211 -16.99 -7.69 -23.43
N GLU A 212 -17.44 -7.71 -24.68
CA GLU A 212 -18.49 -6.78 -25.17
C GLU A 212 -19.90 -7.35 -24.98
N GLN A 213 -19.99 -8.59 -24.47
CA GLN A 213 -21.24 -9.33 -24.38
C GLN A 213 -22.27 -8.60 -23.51
N GLY A 214 -23.45 -8.38 -24.07
CA GLY A 214 -24.57 -7.70 -23.39
C GLY A 214 -24.47 -6.18 -23.32
N ILE A 215 -23.42 -5.56 -23.90
CA ILE A 215 -23.26 -4.10 -23.94
C ILE A 215 -23.60 -3.60 -25.35
N CYS A 216 -24.42 -2.56 -25.46
CA CYS A 216 -24.79 -2.02 -26.76
C CYS A 216 -23.62 -1.27 -27.44
N PRO A 217 -23.67 -1.04 -28.77
CA PRO A 217 -22.61 -0.35 -29.51
C PRO A 217 -22.28 1.07 -29.02
N ALA A 218 -23.25 1.78 -28.40
CA ALA A 218 -23.01 3.11 -27.85
C ALA A 218 -22.23 3.07 -26.51
N CYS A 219 -22.54 2.11 -25.64
CA CYS A 219 -21.89 1.97 -24.34
C CYS A 219 -20.54 1.24 -24.43
N CYS A 220 -20.36 0.36 -25.42
CA CYS A 220 -19.20 -0.51 -25.53
C CYS A 220 -17.85 0.26 -25.61
N PRO A 221 -17.72 1.32 -26.43
CA PRO A 221 -16.48 2.11 -26.50
C PRO A 221 -16.14 2.85 -25.19
N GLN A 222 -17.16 3.18 -24.40
CA GLN A 222 -16.98 3.93 -23.15
C GLN A 222 -16.91 3.03 -21.91
N ARG A 223 -16.98 1.70 -22.05
CA ARG A 223 -17.12 0.75 -20.93
C ARG A 223 -16.14 0.97 -19.79
N SER A 224 -14.85 1.23 -20.09
CA SER A 224 -13.84 1.51 -19.06
C SER A 224 -14.17 2.80 -18.30
N LYS A 225 -14.56 3.86 -19.00
CA LYS A 225 -14.99 5.11 -18.35
C LYS A 225 -16.19 4.87 -17.43
N LEU A 226 -17.15 4.06 -17.88
CA LEU A 226 -18.35 3.72 -17.10
C LEU A 226 -18.01 2.96 -15.81
N THR A 227 -17.08 2.01 -15.88
CA THR A 227 -16.67 1.21 -14.72
C THR A 227 -15.76 1.97 -13.76
N TYR A 228 -14.83 2.78 -14.27
CA TYR A 228 -13.97 3.59 -13.40
C TYR A 228 -14.72 4.74 -12.71
N ALA A 229 -15.82 5.24 -13.28
CA ALA A 229 -16.71 6.16 -12.58
C ALA A 229 -17.35 5.50 -11.33
N LEU A 230 -17.66 4.20 -11.41
CA LEU A 230 -18.14 3.43 -10.25
C LEU A 230 -17.02 3.25 -9.21
N MET A 231 -15.80 2.95 -9.65
CA MET A 231 -14.63 2.84 -8.79
C MET A 231 -14.43 4.11 -7.95
N SER A 232 -14.49 5.30 -8.56
CA SER A 232 -14.32 6.58 -7.84
C SER A 232 -15.29 6.75 -6.68
N LYS A 233 -16.57 6.36 -6.85
CA LYS A 233 -17.57 6.40 -5.78
C LYS A 233 -17.25 5.42 -4.64
N MET A 234 -16.76 4.24 -4.99
CA MET A 234 -16.37 3.21 -4.03
C MET A 234 -15.14 3.61 -3.20
N VAL A 235 -14.19 4.34 -3.80
CA VAL A 235 -13.01 4.89 -3.11
C VAL A 235 -13.46 5.80 -1.97
N GLU A 236 -14.34 6.76 -2.28
CA GLU A 236 -14.82 7.74 -1.31
C GLU A 236 -15.72 7.12 -0.24
N GLY A 237 -16.61 6.21 -0.63
CA GLY A 237 -17.63 5.65 0.27
C GLY A 237 -17.17 4.47 1.11
N VAL A 238 -16.36 3.56 0.55
CA VAL A 238 -16.06 2.26 1.17
C VAL A 238 -14.61 2.21 1.63
N VAL A 239 -13.65 2.46 0.73
CA VAL A 239 -12.22 2.31 1.04
C VAL A 239 -11.80 3.26 2.17
N LYS A 240 -12.14 4.54 2.05
CA LYS A 240 -11.83 5.54 3.08
C LYS A 240 -12.54 5.25 4.41
N LYS A 241 -13.79 4.80 4.36
CA LYS A 241 -14.56 4.43 5.55
C LYS A 241 -13.93 3.23 6.28
N THR A 242 -13.64 2.15 5.56
CA THR A 242 -13.01 0.96 6.12
C THR A 242 -11.65 1.27 6.72
N TYR A 243 -10.85 2.12 6.05
CA TYR A 243 -9.58 2.58 6.59
C TYR A 243 -9.76 3.21 7.98
N LEU A 244 -10.66 4.19 8.09
CA LEU A 244 -10.91 4.91 9.34
C LEU A 244 -11.46 4.00 10.44
N GLU A 245 -12.34 3.05 10.11
CA GLU A 245 -12.89 2.08 11.07
C GLU A 245 -11.82 1.13 11.62
N MET A 246 -10.99 0.56 10.74
CA MET A 246 -9.86 -0.31 11.14
C MET A 246 -8.85 0.44 12.00
N VAL A 247 -8.46 1.64 11.58
CA VAL A 247 -7.49 2.46 12.30
C VAL A 247 -8.04 2.86 13.67
N SER A 248 -9.30 3.26 13.77
CA SER A 248 -9.95 3.57 15.04
C SER A 248 -9.97 2.37 15.99
N THR A 249 -10.16 1.16 15.45
CA THR A 249 -10.13 -0.08 16.23
C THR A 249 -8.72 -0.36 16.75
N TRP A 250 -7.69 -0.12 15.95
CA TRP A 250 -6.29 -0.31 16.38
C TRP A 250 -5.81 0.74 17.38
N GLU A 251 -6.18 2.01 17.18
CA GLU A 251 -5.77 3.12 18.05
C GLU A 251 -6.60 3.16 19.35
N GLY A 252 -7.90 2.82 19.28
CA GLY A 252 -8.78 2.66 20.43
C GLY A 252 -8.57 1.37 21.22
N GLY A 253 -7.86 0.40 20.62
CA GLY A 253 -7.53 -0.92 21.17
C GLY A 253 -6.48 -0.95 22.28
N HIS A 254 -6.26 0.15 23.01
CA HIS A 254 -5.53 0.14 24.29
C HIS A 254 -6.27 -0.62 25.42
N LEU A 255 -7.18 -1.53 25.08
CA LEU A 255 -7.59 -2.63 25.95
C LEU A 255 -6.47 -3.66 25.94
N LYS A 256 -5.63 -3.60 26.98
CA LYS A 256 -4.63 -4.60 27.42
C LYS A 256 -4.82 -5.97 26.76
N LEU A 257 -4.16 -6.19 25.63
CA LEU A 257 -3.70 -7.52 25.30
C LEU A 257 -2.65 -7.84 26.36
N HIS A 258 -3.09 -8.43 27.48
CA HIS A 258 -2.21 -9.17 28.36
C HIS A 258 -1.50 -10.19 27.46
N SER A 259 -0.25 -9.90 27.12
CA SER A 259 0.72 -10.89 26.71
C SER A 259 0.82 -11.90 27.85
N GLY A 260 -0.05 -12.91 27.81
CA GLY A 260 0.01 -14.08 28.65
C GLY A 260 1.21 -14.92 28.23
N SER A 261 2.41 -14.46 28.58
CA SER A 261 3.55 -15.34 28.80
C SER A 261 3.30 -16.06 30.13
N GLY A 262 2.32 -16.96 30.14
CA GLY A 262 2.20 -18.00 31.14
C GLY A 262 3.25 -19.04 30.82
N LEU A 263 4.38 -18.97 31.53
CA LEU A 263 5.32 -20.06 31.67
C LEU A 263 4.56 -21.35 31.93
N ILE A 264 4.67 -22.29 30.99
CA ILE A 264 4.36 -23.70 31.23
C ILE A 264 5.48 -24.18 32.15
N ASP A 265 5.15 -24.33 33.43
CA ASP A 265 5.96 -25.08 34.38
C ASP A 265 5.83 -26.57 34.00
N GLU A 266 6.79 -27.07 33.22
CA GLU A 266 6.92 -28.48 32.89
C GLU A 266 7.23 -29.28 34.18
N GLN A 267 6.21 -29.99 34.65
CA GLN A 267 6.37 -31.01 35.67
C GLN A 267 7.28 -32.15 35.17
N ASN A 268 8.41 -32.27 35.87
CA ASN A 268 9.21 -33.48 36.06
C ASN A 268 8.43 -34.81 35.91
N ARG A 269 8.85 -35.64 34.95
CA ARG A 269 8.80 -37.11 35.04
C ARG A 269 10.16 -37.69 34.66
N PRO A 270 10.83 -38.45 35.55
CA PRO A 270 11.89 -39.36 35.12
C PRO A 270 11.27 -40.69 34.69
N LEU A 271 11.57 -41.11 33.47
CA LEU A 271 11.52 -42.51 33.05
C LEU A 271 12.86 -43.14 33.43
N ALA A 272 12.84 -44.12 34.33
CA ALA A 272 13.92 -45.08 34.47
C ALA A 272 13.32 -46.49 34.39
N PHE A 273 13.65 -47.18 33.30
CA PHE A 273 13.57 -48.62 33.16
C PHE A 273 14.87 -49.22 33.71
N ALA A 274 14.76 -50.07 34.73
CA ALA A 274 15.51 -51.30 35.02
C ALA A 274 15.23 -51.71 36.47
#